data_AF-A0AAU8HS99-F1
#
_entry.id   AF-A0AAU8HS99-F1
#
_cell.length_a   1.000
_cell.length_b   1.000
_cell.length_c   1.000
_cell.angle_alpha   90.00
_cell.angle_beta   90.00
_cell.angle_gamma   90.00
#
_symmetry.space_group_name_H-M   'P 1'
#
loop_
_entity.id
_entity.type
_entity.pdbx_description
1 polymer ?
#
loop_
_entity_poly.entity_id
_entity_poly.type
_entity_poly.pdbx_seq_one_letter_code
_entity_poly.pdbx_strand_id
1 'polypeptide(L)'
;MPHIPYGYKIEKGAAVIDQEAAARVKELYRIYLSGLSLSNAAKEAGIKGYHSTIAKMLTNKRYLGDGYYPQIIDKGTFEQAEAERLRRAEMLGRIREGAAKKKSLKKYLFSMKKPEQLYDDPFKQAEYVYSLIESEVIEDGNE
;
A
#
# COMPACT_ATOMS: atom_id res chain seq x y z
N MET A 1 5.56 -18.37 -1.03
CA MET A 1 4.56 -19.29 -0.43
C MET A 1 3.23 -18.54 -0.34
N PRO A 2 2.10 -19.09 -0.83
CA PRO A 2 0.80 -18.48 -0.63
C PRO A 2 0.49 -18.45 0.87
N HIS A 3 0.30 -17.24 1.41
CA HIS A 3 0.06 -17.05 2.84
C HIS A 3 -1.43 -17.30 3.13
N ILE A 4 -1.71 -18.34 3.93
CA ILE A 4 -3.07 -18.65 4.40
C ILE A 4 -3.43 -17.62 5.48
N PRO A 5 -4.61 -16.97 5.43
CA PRO A 5 -5.03 -16.09 6.51
C PRO A 5 -5.21 -16.85 7.82
N TYR A 6 -4.86 -16.22 8.94
CA TYR A 6 -5.05 -16.81 10.27
C TYR A 6 -6.52 -17.12 10.54
N GLY A 7 -6.85 -18.27 11.12
CA GLY A 7 -8.25 -18.73 11.27
C GLY A 7 -8.69 -19.74 10.20
N TYR A 8 -7.83 -20.02 9.21
CA TYR A 8 -8.09 -21.02 8.19
C TYR A 8 -6.97 -22.04 8.08
N LYS A 9 -7.34 -23.24 7.64
CA LYS A 9 -6.44 -24.32 7.23
C LYS A 9 -6.85 -24.83 5.86
N ILE A 10 -5.89 -25.38 5.11
CA ILE A 10 -6.19 -26.01 3.82
C ILE A 10 -6.29 -27.51 4.03
N GLU A 11 -7.45 -28.08 3.77
CA GLU A 11 -7.69 -29.52 3.80
C GLU A 11 -8.14 -29.97 2.41
N LYS A 12 -7.39 -30.91 1.80
CA LYS A 12 -7.67 -31.46 0.47
C LYS A 12 -7.89 -30.39 -0.63
N GLY A 13 -7.17 -29.26 -0.54
CA GLY A 13 -7.24 -28.16 -1.52
C GLY A 13 -8.36 -27.14 -1.27
N ALA A 14 -9.24 -27.38 -0.29
CA ALA A 14 -10.28 -26.44 0.12
C ALA A 14 -9.86 -25.67 1.39
N ALA A 15 -10.24 -24.40 1.48
CA ALA A 15 -10.08 -23.65 2.72
C ALA A 15 -11.19 -24.01 3.71
N VAL A 16 -10.77 -24.44 4.90
CA VAL A 16 -11.64 -24.84 6.01
C VAL A 16 -11.35 -23.94 7.20
N ILE A 17 -12.39 -23.65 7.99
CA ILE A 17 -12.24 -22.88 9.23
C ILE A 17 -11.46 -23.72 10.24
N ASP A 18 -10.36 -23.17 10.75
CA ASP A 18 -9.73 -23.66 11.97
C ASP A 18 -10.49 -23.07 13.16
N GLN A 19 -11.28 -23.90 13.84
CA GLN A 19 -12.20 -23.45 14.89
C GLN A 19 -11.50 -22.71 16.02
N GLU A 20 -10.32 -23.17 16.45
CA GLU A 20 -9.59 -22.53 17.55
C GLU A 20 -9.03 -21.17 17.13
N ALA A 21 -8.36 -21.13 15.98
CA ALA A 21 -7.81 -19.88 15.45
C ALA A 21 -8.92 -18.88 15.08
N ALA A 22 -10.03 -19.35 14.50
CA ALA A 22 -11.17 -18.51 14.15
C ALA A 22 -11.89 -17.94 15.38
N ALA A 23 -11.99 -18.70 16.47
CA ALA A 23 -12.51 -18.19 17.73
C ALA A 23 -11.65 -17.03 18.26
N ARG A 24 -10.33 -17.15 18.18
CA ARG A 24 -9.41 -16.05 18.54
C ARG A 24 -9.57 -14.82 17.63
N VAL A 25 -9.86 -15.01 16.33
CA VAL A 25 -10.19 -13.88 15.43
C VAL A 25 -11.47 -13.18 15.88
N LYS A 26 -12.54 -13.93 16.17
CA LYS A 26 -13.79 -13.34 16.69
C LYS A 26 -13.56 -12.55 17.97
N GLU A 27 -12.78 -13.13 18.88
CA GLU A 27 -12.44 -12.50 20.15
C GLU A 27 -11.60 -11.23 19.97
N LEU A 28 -10.65 -11.24 19.04
CA LEU A 28 -9.88 -10.04 18.67
C LEU A 28 -10.80 -8.89 18.24
N TYR A 29 -11.79 -9.15 17.38
CA TYR A 29 -12.75 -8.12 16.96
C TYR A 29 -13.58 -7.62 18.15
N ARG A 30 -14.10 -8.53 18.98
CA ARG A 30 -14.90 -8.20 20.17
C ARG A 30 -14.13 -7.29 21.13
N ILE A 31 -12.90 -7.65 21.47
CA ILE A 31 -12.06 -6.92 22.41
C ILE A 31 -11.57 -5.59 21.81
N TYR A 32 -11.26 -5.57 20.51
CA TYR A 32 -10.87 -4.32 19.85
C TYR A 32 -12.00 -3.29 19.87
N LEU A 33 -13.22 -3.73 19.58
CA LEU A 33 -14.45 -2.93 19.61
C LEU A 33 -14.83 -2.50 21.03
N SER A 34 -14.44 -3.24 22.07
CA SER A 34 -14.63 -2.82 23.47
C SER A 34 -13.70 -1.69 23.91
N GLY A 35 -12.83 -1.19 23.02
CA GLY A 35 -11.99 0.00 23.27
C GLY A 35 -10.52 -0.29 23.57
N LEU A 36 -10.10 -1.56 23.62
CA LEU A 36 -8.71 -1.91 23.86
C LEU A 36 -7.82 -1.58 22.66
N SER A 37 -6.53 -1.34 22.94
CA SER A 37 -5.53 -1.12 21.90
C SER A 37 -5.33 -2.39 21.06
N LEU A 38 -4.90 -2.25 19.80
CA LEU A 38 -4.60 -3.39 18.91
C LEU A 38 -3.71 -4.45 19.57
N SER A 39 -2.63 -4.00 20.22
CA SER A 39 -1.67 -4.88 20.87
C SER A 39 -2.24 -5.58 22.10
N ASN A 40 -3.06 -4.88 22.90
CA ASN A 40 -3.67 -5.49 24.08
C ASN A 40 -4.78 -6.46 23.69
N ALA A 41 -5.62 -6.09 22.72
CA ALA A 41 -6.65 -6.96 22.18
C ALA A 41 -6.08 -8.26 21.62
N ALA A 42 -4.95 -8.20 20.90
CA ALA A 42 -4.28 -9.41 20.43
C ALA A 42 -3.72 -10.28 21.56
N LYS A 43 -3.12 -9.66 22.59
CA LYS A 43 -2.62 -10.39 23.76
C LYS A 43 -3.74 -11.12 24.49
N GLU A 44 -4.87 -10.45 24.70
CA GLU A 44 -6.02 -10.99 25.42
C GLU A 44 -6.75 -12.07 24.60
N ALA A 45 -6.84 -11.90 23.28
CA ALA A 45 -7.31 -12.94 22.35
C ALA A 45 -6.31 -14.12 22.17
N GLY A 46 -5.15 -14.10 22.85
CA GLY A 46 -4.14 -15.15 22.75
C GLY A 46 -3.44 -15.24 21.39
N ILE A 47 -3.41 -14.15 20.62
CA ILE A 47 -2.77 -14.07 19.31
C ILE A 47 -1.39 -13.44 19.47
N LYS A 48 -0.35 -14.25 19.24
CA LYS A 48 1.03 -13.77 19.18
C LYS A 48 1.32 -13.27 17.76
N GLY A 49 1.61 -11.99 17.61
CA GLY A 49 1.95 -11.40 16.32
C GLY A 49 2.45 -9.96 16.43
N TYR A 50 3.05 -9.47 15.35
CA TYR A 50 3.46 -8.08 15.22
C TYR A 50 2.25 -7.16 15.04
N HIS A 51 2.38 -5.91 15.48
CA HIS A 51 1.33 -4.88 15.39
C HIS A 51 0.73 -4.78 13.97
N SER A 52 1.58 -4.81 12.94
CA SER A 52 1.15 -4.76 11.53
C SER A 52 0.34 -5.98 11.10
N THR A 53 0.66 -7.17 11.61
CA THR A 53 -0.08 -8.40 11.32
C THR A 53 -1.47 -8.36 11.94
N ILE A 54 -1.58 -7.94 13.20
CA ILE A 54 -2.87 -7.80 13.89
C ILE A 54 -3.73 -6.73 13.19
N ALA A 55 -3.14 -5.59 12.81
CA ALA A 55 -3.85 -4.56 12.06
C ALA A 55 -4.37 -5.09 10.71
N LYS A 56 -3.61 -5.94 10.02
CA LYS A 56 -4.05 -6.60 8.79
C LYS A 56 -5.21 -7.58 9.03
N MET A 57 -5.29 -8.22 10.19
CA MET A 57 -6.41 -9.12 10.52
C MET A 57 -7.73 -8.35 10.63
N LEU A 58 -7.72 -7.13 11.15
CA LEU A 58 -8.93 -6.28 11.23
C LEU A 58 -9.38 -5.70 9.89
N THR A 59 -8.52 -5.71 8.86
CA THR A 59 -8.84 -5.17 7.53
C THR A 59 -8.94 -6.25 6.45
N ASN A 60 -8.77 -7.52 6.82
CA ASN A 60 -8.77 -8.61 5.86
C ASN A 60 -10.20 -9.01 5.46
N LYS A 61 -10.60 -8.60 4.26
CA LYS A 61 -11.91 -8.88 3.68
C LYS A 61 -12.22 -10.37 3.51
N ARG A 62 -11.20 -11.25 3.49
CA ARG A 62 -11.41 -12.70 3.39
C ARG A 62 -12.22 -13.27 4.55
N TYR A 63 -12.23 -12.59 5.71
CA TYR A 63 -13.05 -13.01 6.85
C TYR A 63 -14.56 -12.84 6.64
N LEU A 64 -14.98 -12.03 5.67
CA LEU A 64 -16.39 -11.89 5.25
C LEU A 64 -16.86 -13.07 4.39
N GLY A 65 -15.92 -13.87 3.89
CA GLY A 65 -16.16 -14.91 2.89
C GLY A 65 -16.06 -14.38 1.46
N ASP A 66 -15.21 -15.00 0.65
CA ASP A 66 -14.98 -14.64 -0.76
C ASP A 66 -15.30 -15.80 -1.73
N GLY A 67 -16.04 -16.80 -1.24
CA GLY A 67 -16.39 -18.02 -1.97
C GLY A 67 -15.36 -19.14 -1.81
N TYR A 68 -14.08 -18.82 -1.67
CA TYR A 68 -13.04 -19.81 -1.37
C TYR A 68 -12.83 -19.95 0.14
N TYR A 69 -12.69 -18.83 0.85
CA TYR A 69 -12.61 -18.81 2.31
C TYR A 69 -14.02 -18.73 2.91
N PRO A 70 -14.39 -19.65 3.83
CA PRO A 70 -15.65 -19.55 4.56
C PRO A 70 -15.70 -18.30 5.45
N GLN A 71 -16.88 -17.77 5.72
CA GLN A 71 -17.06 -16.60 6.57
C GLN A 71 -16.68 -16.90 8.04
N ILE A 72 -15.90 -16.01 8.66
CA ILE A 72 -15.58 -16.03 10.11
C ILE A 72 -16.24 -14.86 10.84
N ILE A 73 -16.31 -13.68 10.21
CA ILE A 73 -16.82 -12.44 10.80
C ILE A 73 -18.02 -11.94 9.98
N ASP A 74 -19.04 -11.42 10.65
CA ASP A 74 -20.18 -10.80 9.98
C ASP A 74 -19.81 -9.41 9.43
N LYS A 75 -20.54 -8.98 8.40
CA LYS A 75 -20.27 -7.71 7.73
C LYS A 75 -20.40 -6.51 8.66
N GLY A 76 -21.36 -6.53 9.59
CA GLY A 76 -21.59 -5.43 10.53
C GLY A 76 -20.42 -5.25 11.49
N THR A 77 -19.94 -6.32 12.11
CA THR A 77 -18.77 -6.31 13.00
C THR A 77 -17.51 -5.86 12.26
N PHE A 78 -17.33 -6.28 11.00
CA PHE A 78 -16.19 -5.84 10.19
C PHE A 78 -16.23 -4.34 9.92
N GLU A 79 -17.37 -3.82 9.48
CA GLU A 79 -17.56 -2.39 9.19
C GLU A 79 -17.41 -1.53 10.46
N GLN A 80 -17.92 -2.01 11.60
CA GLN A 80 -17.73 -1.35 12.90
C GLN A 80 -16.24 -1.26 13.28
N ALA A 81 -15.48 -2.33 13.10
CA ALA A 81 -14.05 -2.34 13.40
C ALA A 81 -13.27 -1.40 12.47
N GLU A 82 -13.64 -1.32 11.20
CA GLU A 82 -13.04 -0.39 10.24
C GLU A 82 -13.36 1.07 10.59
N ALA A 83 -14.60 1.37 10.94
CA ALA A 83 -15.03 2.70 11.37
C ALA A 83 -14.29 3.15 12.64
N GLU A 84 -14.19 2.29 13.66
CA GLU A 84 -13.44 2.58 14.88
C GLU A 84 -11.95 2.80 14.59
N ARG A 85 -11.37 2.03 13.66
CA ARG A 85 -9.97 2.21 13.23
C ARG A 85 -9.76 3.57 12.57
N LEU A 86 -10.68 4.00 11.70
CA LEU A 86 -10.64 5.31 11.05
C LEU A 86 -10.78 6.44 12.07
N ARG A 87 -11.78 6.35 12.96
CA ARG A 87 -11.99 7.30 14.06
C ARG A 87 -10.74 7.48 14.92
N ARG A 88 -10.08 6.38 15.31
CA ARG A 88 -8.82 6.44 16.08
C ARG A 88 -7.68 7.05 15.28
N ALA A 89 -7.60 6.78 13.97
CA ALA A 89 -6.57 7.36 13.12
C ALA A 89 -6.76 8.88 12.96
N GLU A 90 -8.00 9.33 12.82
CA GLU A 90 -8.38 10.73 12.75
C GLU A 90 -8.04 11.47 14.05
N MET A 91 -8.48 10.93 15.19
CA MET A 91 -8.21 11.49 16.52
C MET A 91 -6.70 11.62 16.81
N LEU A 92 -5.87 10.74 16.25
CA LEU A 92 -4.42 10.77 16.41
C LEU A 92 -3.69 11.56 15.31
N GLY A 93 -4.41 12.22 14.40
CA GLY A 93 -3.83 13.00 13.30
C GLY A 93 -3.02 12.14 12.31
N ARG A 94 -3.33 10.85 12.20
CA ARG A 94 -2.60 9.89 11.34
C ARG A 94 -3.18 9.80 9.93
N ILE A 95 -4.33 10.42 9.69
CA ILE A 95 -4.88 10.58 8.35
C ILE A 95 -4.13 11.76 7.72
N ARG A 96 -3.07 11.45 6.96
CA ARG A 96 -2.40 12.45 6.12
C ARG A 96 -3.18 12.55 4.82
N GLU A 97 -3.74 13.72 4.54
CA GLU A 97 -4.12 14.06 3.18
C GLU A 97 -2.86 13.99 2.32
N GLY A 98 -2.91 13.21 1.24
CA GLY A 98 -1.79 13.11 0.32
C GLY A 98 -1.52 14.48 -0.25
N ALA A 99 -0.39 15.10 0.11
CA ALA A 99 0.03 16.35 -0.51
C ALA A 99 0.02 16.14 -2.03
N ALA A 100 -0.66 17.02 -2.76
CA ALA A 100 -0.68 16.98 -4.21
C ALA A 100 0.78 16.87 -4.69
N LYS A 101 1.11 15.79 -5.41
CA LYS A 101 2.45 15.61 -5.96
C LYS A 101 2.70 16.80 -6.87
N LYS A 102 3.54 17.75 -6.43
CA LYS A 102 4.02 18.83 -7.29
C LYS A 102 4.70 18.16 -8.48
N LYS A 103 4.08 18.21 -9.65
CA LYS A 103 4.68 17.74 -10.89
C LYS A 103 5.81 18.71 -11.23
N SER A 104 7.02 18.48 -10.71
CA SER A 104 8.21 19.19 -11.16
C SER A 104 8.63 18.63 -12.51
N LEU A 105 7.88 18.93 -13.58
CA LEU A 105 8.35 18.68 -14.93
C LEU A 105 9.33 19.80 -15.25
N LYS A 106 10.62 19.57 -15.03
CA LYS A 106 11.66 20.50 -15.50
C LYS A 106 11.54 20.57 -17.03
N LYS A 107 11.27 21.75 -17.58
CA LYS A 107 11.25 21.95 -19.02
C LYS A 107 12.68 22.20 -19.48
N TYR A 108 13.15 21.40 -20.43
CA TYR A 108 14.46 21.57 -21.05
C TYR A 108 14.26 22.16 -22.44
N LEU A 109 14.93 23.28 -22.73
CA LEU A 109 15.12 23.75 -24.10
C LEU A 109 16.47 23.25 -24.59
N PHE A 110 16.47 22.65 -25.77
CA PHE A 110 17.70 22.29 -26.46
C PHE A 110 17.90 23.26 -27.61
N SER A 111 19.07 23.88 -27.67
CA SER A 111 19.52 24.68 -28.80
C SER A 111 20.76 24.02 -29.38
N MET A 112 21.03 24.24 -30.66
CA MET A 112 22.21 23.70 -31.31
C MET A 112 22.79 24.74 -32.25
N LYS A 113 24.11 24.91 -32.20
CA LYS A 113 24.82 25.79 -33.15
C LYS A 113 24.82 25.17 -34.55
N LYS A 114 24.86 26.02 -35.58
CA LYS A 114 24.98 25.55 -36.96
C LYS A 114 26.33 24.82 -37.12
N PRO A 115 26.35 23.59 -37.67
CA PRO A 115 27.60 22.87 -37.87
C PRO A 115 28.46 23.56 -38.93
N GLU A 116 29.73 23.80 -38.60
CA GLU A 116 30.72 24.43 -39.49
C GLU A 116 31.43 23.40 -40.37
N GLN A 117 31.51 22.16 -39.90
CA GLN A 117 32.18 21.06 -40.56
C GLN A 117 31.20 19.93 -40.91
N LEU A 118 31.41 19.33 -42.08
CA LEU A 118 30.74 18.10 -42.51
C LEU A 118 31.78 16.99 -42.65
N TYR A 119 31.43 15.81 -42.17
CA TYR A 119 32.21 14.58 -42.23
C TYR A 119 31.50 13.57 -43.13
N ASP A 120 32.29 12.84 -43.93
CA ASP A 120 31.76 11.82 -44.84
C ASP A 120 31.28 10.56 -44.09
N ASP A 121 31.89 10.27 -42.93
CA ASP A 121 31.45 9.16 -42.07
C ASP A 121 30.17 9.56 -41.31
N PRO A 122 29.04 8.88 -41.54
CA PRO A 122 27.78 9.20 -40.88
C PRO A 122 27.84 9.10 -39.35
N PHE A 123 28.63 8.18 -38.80
CA PHE A 123 28.75 8.02 -37.35
C PHE A 123 29.52 9.19 -36.74
N LYS A 124 30.63 9.59 -37.37
CA LYS A 124 31.42 10.76 -36.97
C LYS A 124 30.65 12.08 -37.15
N GLN A 125 29.85 12.20 -38.20
CA GLN A 125 28.98 13.36 -38.41
C GLN A 125 27.93 13.46 -37.29
N ALA A 126 27.31 12.34 -36.91
CA ALA A 126 26.32 12.31 -35.83
C ALA A 126 26.94 12.67 -34.46
N GLU A 127 28.12 12.13 -34.15
CA GLU A 127 28.87 12.47 -32.94
C GLU A 127 29.15 13.97 -32.84
N TYR A 128 29.66 14.57 -33.94
CA TYR A 128 29.93 16.00 -34.00
C TYR A 128 28.66 16.84 -33.82
N VAL A 129 27.57 16.52 -34.53
CA VAL A 129 26.29 17.24 -34.43
C VAL A 129 25.74 17.18 -33.01
N TYR A 130 25.77 16.01 -32.35
CA TYR A 130 25.28 15.89 -30.99
C TYR A 130 26.13 16.65 -29.97
N SER A 131 27.44 16.79 -30.20
CA SER A 131 28.31 17.62 -29.34
C SER A 131 27.97 19.12 -29.36
N LEU A 132 27.20 19.58 -30.35
CA LEU A 132 26.80 20.99 -30.49
C LEU A 132 25.47 21.30 -29.79
N ILE A 133 24.79 20.29 -29.24
CA ILE A 133 23.53 20.47 -28.52
C ILE A 133 23.85 21.05 -27.14
N GLU A 134 23.33 22.23 -26.85
CA GLU A 134 23.34 22.88 -25.55
C GLU A 134 21.95 22.74 -24.92
N SER A 135 21.87 22.53 -23.60
CA SER A 135 20.60 22.39 -22.88
C SER A 135 20.47 23.45 -21.80
N GLU A 136 19.34 24.16 -21.78
CA GLU A 136 18.99 25.12 -20.72
C GLU A 136 17.76 24.63 -19.95
N VAL A 137 17.77 24.83 -18.63
CA VAL A 137 16.63 24.53 -17.75
C VAL A 137 15.77 25.79 -17.67
N ILE A 138 14.52 25.69 -18.13
CA ILE A 138 13.54 26.74 -17.84
C ILE A 138 12.99 26.45 -16.45
N GLU A 139 13.30 27.32 -15.51
CA GLU A 139 12.53 27.38 -14.28
C GLU A 139 11.16 27.95 -14.64
N ASP A 140 10.08 27.23 -14.31
CA ASP A 140 8.74 27.79 -14.41
C ASP A 140 8.71 29.05 -13.53
N GLY A 141 8.76 30.23 -14.14
CA GLY A 141 8.73 31.51 -13.47
C GLY A 141 7.44 31.62 -12.65
N ASN A 142 7.55 31.30 -11.36
CA ASN A 142 6.61 31.69 -10.34
C ASN A 142 7.27 32.85 -9.56
N GLU A 143 7.07 34.06 -10.05
CA GLU A 143 6.83 35.21 -9.17
C GLU A 143 5.33 35.36 -8.94
#